data_AF-A0A2N5JMH5-F1
#
_entry.id   AF-A0A2N5JMH5-F1
#
_cell.length_a   1.000
_cell.length_b   1.000
_cell.length_c   1.000
_cell.angle_alpha   90.00
_cell.angle_beta   90.00
_cell.angle_gamma   90.00
#
_symmetry.space_group_name_H-M   'P 1'
#
loop_
_entity.id
_entity.type
_entity.pdbx_description
1 polymer ?
#
loop_
_entity_poly.entity_id
_entity_poly.type
_entity_poly.pdbx_seq_one_letter_code
_entity_poly.pdbx_strand_id
1 'polypeptide(L)'
;MRQMANFTEADMAAVVESFYTAATAMMAAEQGGTRREFPVMVAAMNELGSQYPDSAIVQALLASNPGSRQAQVESALTGSTGALQDAALAAVKHAAQVIASVSPDETAMYQDAVLHVLDKVADAAGELGYFGSEGAGVSEGEAKFLDLIKAAMQ
;
A
#
# COMPACT_ATOMS: atom_id res chain seq x y z
N MET A 1 -9.92 -26.92 -7.27
CA MET A 1 -8.53 -26.47 -7.01
C MET A 1 -8.24 -25.36 -8.00
N ARG A 2 -8.18 -24.11 -7.53
CA ARG A 2 -7.83 -22.96 -8.38
C ARG A 2 -6.34 -23.12 -8.72
N GLN A 3 -6.01 -23.13 -10.01
CA GLN A 3 -4.63 -23.23 -10.48
C GLN A 3 -3.85 -22.07 -9.86
N MET A 4 -2.79 -22.35 -9.09
CA MET A 4 -1.92 -21.30 -8.56
C MET A 4 -1.40 -20.52 -9.77
N ALA A 5 -1.68 -19.22 -9.81
CA ALA A 5 -1.16 -18.34 -10.83
C ALA A 5 0.38 -18.47 -10.86
N ASN A 6 0.96 -18.60 -12.06
CA ASN A 6 2.39 -18.85 -12.27
C ASN A 6 3.23 -17.58 -12.07
N PHE A 7 3.09 -16.94 -10.92
CA PHE A 7 3.94 -15.80 -10.59
C PHE A 7 5.36 -16.28 -10.33
N THR A 8 6.34 -15.57 -10.90
CA THR A 8 7.73 -15.75 -10.53
C THR A 8 8.01 -15.11 -9.17
N GLU A 9 9.15 -15.46 -8.57
CA GLU A 9 9.61 -14.80 -7.35
C GLU A 9 9.79 -13.29 -7.54
N ALA A 10 10.28 -12.87 -8.72
CA ALA A 10 10.44 -11.46 -9.07
C ALA A 10 9.09 -10.73 -9.18
N ASP A 11 8.08 -11.39 -9.77
CA ASP A 11 6.73 -10.84 -9.87
C ASP A 11 6.12 -10.62 -8.48
N MET A 12 6.23 -11.63 -7.62
CA MET A 12 5.76 -11.55 -6.24
C MET A 12 6.48 -10.48 -5.44
N ALA A 13 7.80 -10.36 -5.59
CA ALA A 13 8.57 -9.32 -4.94
C ALA A 13 8.11 -7.91 -5.39
N ALA A 14 7.88 -7.71 -6.69
CA ALA A 14 7.39 -6.43 -7.22
C ALA A 14 6.00 -6.08 -6.70
N VAL A 15 5.09 -7.06 -6.60
CA VAL A 15 3.76 -6.87 -6.05
C VAL A 15 3.82 -6.54 -4.55
N VAL A 16 4.62 -7.25 -3.76
CA VAL A 16 4.78 -6.94 -2.34
C VAL A 16 5.40 -5.55 -2.16
N GLU A 17 6.40 -5.20 -2.97
CA GLU A 17 7.07 -3.90 -2.91
C GLU A 17 6.14 -2.74 -3.24
N SER A 18 5.17 -2.93 -4.15
CA SER A 18 4.21 -1.87 -4.49
C SER A 18 3.35 -1.48 -3.29
N PHE A 19 2.93 -2.44 -2.46
CA PHE A 19 2.20 -2.16 -1.22
C PHE A 19 3.01 -1.29 -0.26
N TYR A 20 4.26 -1.67 0.02
CA TYR A 20 5.12 -0.91 0.94
C TYR A 20 5.47 0.46 0.37
N THR A 21 5.80 0.56 -0.91
CA THR A 21 6.15 1.83 -1.55
C THR A 21 4.96 2.79 -1.55
N ALA A 22 3.76 2.32 -1.90
CA ALA A 22 2.55 3.13 -1.90
C ALA A 22 2.17 3.60 -0.49
N ALA A 23 2.20 2.69 0.49
CA ALA A 23 1.89 3.06 1.88
C ALA A 23 2.93 4.03 2.45
N THR A 24 4.21 3.87 2.13
CA THR A 24 5.27 4.81 2.52
C THR A 24 5.05 6.19 1.90
N ALA A 25 4.69 6.25 0.61
CA ALA A 25 4.39 7.51 -0.06
C ALA A 25 3.13 8.18 0.52
N MET A 26 2.15 7.41 1.00
CA MET A 26 0.99 7.92 1.73
C MET A 26 1.43 8.58 3.05
N MET A 27 2.21 7.87 3.88
CA MET A 27 2.78 8.40 5.13
C MET A 27 3.64 9.65 4.89
N ALA A 28 4.23 9.79 3.71
CA ALA A 28 5.04 10.95 3.31
C ALA A 28 4.22 12.12 2.75
N ALA A 29 2.95 11.89 2.40
CA ALA A 29 2.09 12.89 1.75
C ALA A 29 1.75 14.06 2.69
N GLU A 30 1.83 13.85 3.99
CA GLU A 30 1.70 14.88 5.02
C GLU A 30 2.83 14.81 6.06
N GLN A 31 3.31 15.97 6.54
CA GLN A 31 4.41 16.03 7.50
C GLN A 31 3.94 15.62 8.90
N GLY A 32 4.11 14.37 9.33
CA GLY A 32 3.96 14.04 10.77
C GLY A 32 3.87 12.59 11.26
N GLY A 33 3.63 11.57 10.43
CA GLY A 33 2.96 10.36 10.94
C GLY A 33 3.78 9.05 11.12
N THR A 34 5.08 9.05 10.89
CA THR A 34 5.83 7.81 10.56
C THR A 34 5.83 6.69 11.61
N ARG A 35 5.88 7.02 12.92
CA ARG A 35 5.96 5.98 13.98
C ARG A 35 4.63 5.32 14.32
N ARG A 36 3.50 5.95 13.98
CA ARG A 36 2.15 5.45 14.35
C ARG A 36 1.40 4.87 13.16
N GLU A 37 1.72 5.29 11.94
CA GLU A 37 1.09 4.78 10.71
C GLU A 37 1.63 3.38 10.32
N PHE A 38 2.91 3.10 10.58
CA PHE A 38 3.49 1.79 10.22
C PHE A 38 2.77 0.60 10.88
N PRO A 39 2.45 0.60 12.20
CA PRO A 39 1.61 -0.43 12.80
C PRO A 39 0.22 -0.55 12.15
N VAL A 40 -0.39 0.55 11.73
CA VAL A 40 -1.71 0.54 11.06
C VAL A 40 -1.61 -0.06 9.68
N MET A 41 -0.57 0.29 8.92
CA MET A 41 -0.26 -0.34 7.63
C MET A 41 -0.13 -1.86 7.78
N VAL A 42 0.66 -2.33 8.75
CA VAL A 42 0.84 -3.77 9.01
C VAL A 42 -0.47 -4.43 9.43
N ALA A 43 -1.28 -3.77 10.26
CA ALA A 43 -2.60 -4.29 10.64
C ALA A 43 -3.54 -4.40 9.42
N ALA A 44 -3.60 -3.37 8.58
CA ALA A 44 -4.41 -3.36 7.36
C ALA A 44 -3.97 -4.46 6.37
N MET A 45 -2.66 -4.68 6.23
CA MET A 45 -2.13 -5.80 5.44
C MET A 45 -2.54 -7.16 6.02
N ASN A 46 -2.55 -7.31 7.34
CA ASN A 46 -3.02 -8.54 8.00
C ASN A 46 -4.52 -8.77 7.82
N GLU A 47 -5.34 -7.71 7.79
CA GLU A 47 -6.78 -7.82 7.52
C GLU A 47 -7.06 -8.45 6.15
N LEU A 48 -6.23 -8.16 5.14
CA LEU A 48 -6.35 -8.77 3.81
C LEU A 48 -6.28 -10.30 3.87
N GLY A 49 -5.54 -10.88 4.81
CA GLY A 49 -5.46 -12.33 5.02
C GLY A 49 -6.80 -12.96 5.37
N SER A 50 -7.67 -12.22 6.06
CA SER A 50 -9.03 -12.67 6.37
C SER A 50 -10.00 -12.47 5.21
N GLN A 51 -9.79 -11.44 4.38
CA GLN A 51 -10.63 -11.11 3.23
C GLN A 51 -10.32 -12.01 2.02
N TYR A 52 -9.05 -12.35 1.82
CA TYR A 52 -8.54 -13.09 0.66
C TYR A 52 -7.62 -14.25 1.08
N PRO A 53 -8.12 -15.22 1.87
CA PRO A 53 -7.30 -16.28 2.45
C PRO A 53 -6.63 -17.17 1.39
N ASP A 54 -7.23 -17.30 0.21
CA ASP A 54 -6.74 -18.16 -0.87
C ASP A 54 -5.88 -17.41 -1.92
N SER A 55 -5.65 -16.10 -1.75
CA SER A 55 -4.86 -15.33 -2.72
C SER A 55 -3.36 -15.49 -2.51
N ALA A 56 -2.65 -15.92 -3.55
CA ALA A 56 -1.20 -16.04 -3.51
C ALA A 56 -0.50 -14.69 -3.25
N ILE A 57 -1.06 -13.60 -3.79
CA ILE A 57 -0.57 -12.22 -3.58
C ILE A 57 -0.63 -11.86 -2.10
N VAL A 58 -1.78 -12.10 -1.46
CA VAL A 58 -1.97 -11.78 -0.04
C VAL A 58 -1.09 -12.67 0.84
N GLN A 59 -0.98 -13.97 0.53
CA GLN A 59 -0.09 -14.85 1.27
C GLN A 59 1.38 -14.41 1.17
N ALA A 60 1.83 -13.94 0.00
CA ALA A 60 3.17 -13.39 -0.17
C ALA A 60 3.39 -12.10 0.63
N LEU A 61 2.38 -11.22 0.68
CA LEU A 61 2.40 -10.02 1.50
C LEU A 61 2.53 -10.33 3.00
N LEU A 62 1.76 -11.30 3.50
CA LEU A 62 1.79 -11.72 4.91
C LEU A 62 3.08 -12.45 5.29
N ALA A 63 3.70 -13.14 4.33
CA ALA A 63 5.00 -13.79 4.53
C ALA A 63 6.17 -12.78 4.58
N SER A 64 5.96 -11.53 4.18
CA SER A 64 7.00 -10.50 4.24
C SER A 64 7.31 -10.13 5.69
N ASN A 65 8.59 -10.02 6.05
CA ASN A 65 9.00 -9.71 7.42
C ASN A 65 8.83 -8.20 7.71
N PRO A 66 7.88 -7.79 8.58
CA PRO A 66 7.61 -6.37 8.83
C PRO A 66 8.78 -5.64 9.50
N GLY A 67 9.57 -6.34 10.32
CA GLY A 67 10.69 -5.73 11.06
C GLY A 67 11.80 -5.21 10.13
N SER A 68 12.13 -5.96 9.06
CA SER A 68 13.06 -5.49 8.04
C SER A 68 12.51 -4.35 7.18
N ARG A 69 11.18 -4.26 7.06
CA ARG A 69 10.49 -3.25 6.26
C ARG A 69 10.39 -1.92 7.00
N GLN A 70 10.22 -1.92 8.32
CA GLN A 70 10.13 -0.68 9.10
C GLN A 70 11.33 0.24 8.89
N ALA A 71 12.56 -0.30 8.95
CA ALA A 71 13.77 0.49 8.74
C ALA A 71 13.86 1.07 7.31
N GLN A 72 13.37 0.34 6.30
CA GLN A 72 13.32 0.83 4.92
C GLN A 72 12.33 1.97 4.76
N VAL A 73 11.13 1.82 5.35
CA VAL A 73 10.10 2.85 5.38
C VAL A 73 10.63 4.12 6.05
N GLU A 74 11.19 4.00 7.25
CA GLU A 74 11.78 5.13 7.99
C GLU A 74 12.89 5.82 7.20
N SER A 75 13.75 5.06 6.51
CA SER A 75 14.80 5.63 5.66
C SER A 75 14.22 6.38 4.46
N ALA A 76 13.22 5.81 3.78
CA ALA A 76 12.60 6.39 2.60
C ALA A 76 11.93 7.74 2.90
N LEU A 77 11.31 7.86 4.07
CA LEU A 77 10.63 9.06 4.56
C LEU A 77 11.56 10.27 4.79
N THR A 78 12.88 10.05 4.84
CA THR A 78 13.87 11.15 4.89
C THR A 78 14.17 11.74 3.51
N GLY A 79 13.67 11.11 2.44
CA GLY A 79 13.87 11.52 1.05
C GLY A 79 12.87 12.58 0.56
N SER A 80 12.86 12.78 -0.76
CA SER A 80 11.91 13.69 -1.42
C SER A 80 10.52 13.06 -1.51
N THR A 81 9.51 13.66 -0.89
CA THR A 81 8.11 13.23 -0.98
C THR A 81 7.65 13.05 -2.43
N GLY A 82 8.01 13.98 -3.33
CA GLY A 82 7.64 13.87 -4.75
C GLY A 82 8.24 12.63 -5.42
N ALA A 83 9.50 12.31 -5.12
CA ALA A 83 10.14 11.11 -5.65
C ALA A 83 9.52 9.81 -5.10
N LEU A 84 9.04 9.82 -3.84
CA LEU A 84 8.32 8.69 -3.26
C LEU A 84 6.95 8.50 -3.93
N GLN A 85 6.22 9.58 -4.19
CA GLN A 85 4.94 9.51 -4.89
C GLN A 85 5.12 8.98 -6.32
N ASP A 86 6.12 9.46 -7.06
CA ASP A 86 6.43 8.96 -8.40
C ASP A 86 6.81 7.46 -8.37
N ALA A 87 7.63 7.05 -7.40
CA ALA A 87 8.02 5.65 -7.22
C ALA A 87 6.81 4.77 -6.88
N ALA A 88 5.91 5.24 -6.01
CA ALA A 88 4.68 4.53 -5.67
C ALA A 88 3.77 4.36 -6.89
N LEU A 89 3.54 5.42 -7.66
CA LEU A 89 2.72 5.36 -8.87
C LEU A 89 3.30 4.39 -9.90
N ALA A 90 4.62 4.41 -10.09
CA ALA A 90 5.30 3.47 -10.97
C ALA A 90 5.17 2.02 -10.46
N ALA A 91 5.35 1.80 -9.16
CA ALA A 91 5.30 0.47 -8.54
C ALA A 91 3.89 -0.14 -8.62
N VAL A 92 2.83 0.62 -8.26
CA VAL A 92 1.46 0.09 -8.30
C VAL A 92 0.99 -0.19 -9.71
N LYS A 93 1.38 0.65 -10.68
CA LYS A 93 1.10 0.44 -12.10
C LYS A 93 1.80 -0.80 -12.62
N HIS A 94 3.09 -0.96 -12.32
CA HIS A 94 3.85 -2.11 -12.75
C HIS A 94 3.29 -3.42 -12.16
N ALA A 95 3.00 -3.44 -10.86
CA ALA A 95 2.40 -4.59 -10.19
C ALA A 95 1.01 -4.92 -10.77
N ALA A 96 0.15 -3.93 -11.03
CA ALA A 96 -1.14 -4.15 -11.68
C ALA A 96 -0.98 -4.78 -13.07
N GLN A 97 0.01 -4.35 -13.86
CA GLN A 97 0.32 -4.93 -15.17
C GLN A 97 0.83 -6.37 -15.07
N VAL A 98 1.71 -6.65 -14.11
CA VAL A 98 2.22 -8.01 -13.86
C VAL A 98 1.06 -8.94 -13.49
N ILE A 99 0.21 -8.53 -12.56
CA ILE A 99 -0.97 -9.30 -12.14
C ILE A 99 -1.92 -9.49 -13.32
N ALA A 100 -2.24 -8.44 -14.09
CA ALA A 100 -3.10 -8.55 -15.25
C ALA A 100 -2.55 -9.52 -16.31
N SER A 101 -1.22 -9.67 -16.41
CA SER A 101 -0.58 -10.58 -17.35
C SER A 101 -0.58 -12.05 -16.90
N VAL A 102 -0.58 -12.31 -15.59
CA VAL A 102 -0.47 -13.66 -15.01
C VAL A 102 -1.83 -14.18 -14.50
N SER A 103 -2.60 -13.30 -13.86
CA SER A 103 -3.87 -13.59 -13.19
C SER A 103 -4.84 -12.40 -13.33
N PRO A 104 -5.44 -12.18 -14.52
CA PRO A 104 -6.33 -11.05 -14.79
C PRO A 104 -7.45 -10.91 -13.77
N ASP A 105 -8.03 -12.03 -13.32
CA ASP A 105 -9.14 -12.09 -12.37
C ASP A 105 -8.74 -11.58 -10.96
N GLU A 106 -7.45 -11.54 -10.64
CA GLU A 106 -6.94 -11.03 -9.36
C GLU A 106 -6.60 -9.54 -9.40
N THR A 107 -6.65 -8.89 -10.58
CA THR A 107 -6.29 -7.47 -10.73
C THR A 107 -7.19 -6.56 -9.90
N ALA A 108 -8.52 -6.78 -9.95
CA ALA A 108 -9.47 -5.97 -9.17
C ALA A 108 -9.26 -6.16 -7.66
N MET A 109 -9.02 -7.40 -7.22
CA MET A 109 -8.71 -7.69 -5.81
C MET A 109 -7.42 -7.00 -5.36
N TYR A 110 -6.38 -6.98 -6.19
CA TYR A 110 -5.15 -6.25 -5.89
C TYR A 110 -5.38 -4.75 -5.78
N GLN A 111 -6.13 -4.15 -6.70
CA GLN A 111 -6.49 -2.73 -6.66
C GLN A 111 -7.24 -2.39 -5.36
N ASP A 112 -8.27 -3.17 -5.03
CA ASP A 112 -9.05 -2.99 -3.80
C ASP A 112 -8.18 -3.17 -2.55
N ALA A 113 -7.27 -4.16 -2.55
CA ALA A 113 -6.35 -4.41 -1.45
C ALA A 113 -5.36 -3.26 -1.23
N VAL A 114 -4.78 -2.71 -2.30
CA VAL A 114 -3.90 -1.54 -2.20
C VAL A 114 -4.68 -0.35 -1.63
N LEU A 115 -5.85 -0.07 -2.18
CA LEU A 115 -6.68 1.06 -1.72
C LEU A 115 -7.11 0.89 -0.27
N HIS A 116 -7.49 -0.32 0.16
CA HIS A 116 -7.81 -0.60 1.57
C HIS A 116 -6.65 -0.26 2.51
N VAL A 117 -5.43 -0.67 2.17
CA VAL A 117 -4.25 -0.36 2.98
C VAL A 117 -3.99 1.15 3.02
N LEU A 118 -4.08 1.84 1.89
CA LEU A 118 -3.83 3.28 1.83
C LEU A 118 -4.89 4.09 2.58
N ASP A 119 -6.16 3.69 2.49
CA ASP A 119 -7.28 4.32 3.20
C ASP A 119 -7.09 4.22 4.71
N LYS A 120 -6.69 3.03 5.22
CA LYS A 120 -6.36 2.83 6.64
C LYS A 120 -5.17 3.66 7.10
N VAL A 121 -4.17 3.83 6.26
CA VAL A 121 -3.00 4.66 6.59
C VAL A 121 -3.37 6.13 6.64
N ALA A 122 -4.16 6.62 5.68
CA ALA A 122 -4.64 8.00 5.66
C ALA A 122 -5.54 8.33 6.86
N ASP A 123 -6.49 7.44 7.19
CA ASP A 123 -7.35 7.59 8.37
C ASP A 123 -6.53 7.72 9.67
N ALA A 124 -5.46 6.94 9.79
CA ALA A 124 -4.58 6.98 10.96
C ALA A 124 -3.79 8.29 11.08
N ALA A 125 -3.50 8.97 9.97
CA ALA A 125 -2.88 10.29 9.97
C ALA A 125 -3.89 11.35 10.46
N GLY A 126 -5.13 11.32 9.93
CA GLY A 126 -6.20 12.25 10.26
C GLY A 126 -6.62 12.24 11.73
N GLU A 127 -6.69 11.06 12.37
CA GLU A 127 -7.03 10.94 13.80
C GLU A 127 -5.97 11.56 14.74
N LEU A 128 -4.75 11.80 14.27
CA LEU A 128 -3.61 12.25 15.08
C LEU A 128 -3.27 13.74 14.91
N GLY A 129 -3.70 14.36 13.81
CA GLY A 129 -3.47 15.78 13.51
C GLY A 129 -4.35 16.75 14.31
N TYR A 130 -5.43 16.26 14.92
CA TYR A 130 -6.47 17.13 15.48
C TYR A 130 -6.64 17.00 17.01
N PHE A 131 -5.97 17.88 17.76
CA PHE A 131 -6.40 18.23 19.12
C PHE A 131 -7.78 18.94 19.04
N GLY A 132 -8.88 18.19 19.09
CA GLY A 132 -10.18 18.71 19.53
C GLY A 132 -11.16 19.32 18.50
N SER A 133 -11.20 18.85 17.26
CA SER A 133 -12.33 19.11 16.34
C SER A 133 -12.61 17.87 15.53
N GLU A 134 -13.85 17.45 15.57
CA GLU A 134 -14.43 16.63 14.53
C GLU A 134 -14.28 17.39 13.20
N GLY A 135 -13.48 16.87 12.25
CA GLY A 135 -13.41 17.48 10.92
C GLY A 135 -12.24 17.05 10.06
N ALA A 136 -12.53 16.07 9.18
CA ALA A 136 -11.74 15.52 8.06
C ALA A 136 -10.76 14.38 8.40
N GLY A 137 -11.18 13.15 8.11
CA GLY A 137 -10.40 11.91 8.31
C GLY A 137 -9.23 11.69 7.34
N VAL A 138 -9.09 12.52 6.30
CA VAL A 138 -8.03 12.43 5.28
C VAL A 138 -7.66 13.84 4.83
N SER A 139 -6.37 14.15 4.70
CA SER A 139 -5.94 15.49 4.24
C SER A 139 -6.07 15.67 2.72
N GLU A 140 -6.03 16.93 2.26
CA GLU A 140 -6.12 17.22 0.81
C GLU A 140 -4.96 16.58 0.02
N GLY A 141 -3.78 16.45 0.63
CA GLY A 141 -2.62 15.80 0.02
C GLY A 141 -2.80 14.30 -0.14
N GLU A 142 -3.29 13.64 0.90
CA GLU A 142 -3.58 12.21 0.91
C GLU A 142 -4.73 11.85 -0.04
N ALA A 143 -5.80 12.63 -0.04
CA ALA A 143 -6.93 12.44 -0.95
C ALA A 143 -6.48 12.55 -2.43
N LYS A 144 -5.68 13.56 -2.76
CA LYS A 144 -5.08 13.69 -4.10
C LYS A 144 -4.19 12.50 -4.44
N PHE A 145 -3.40 12.03 -3.50
CA PHE A 145 -2.52 10.89 -3.73
C PHE A 145 -3.31 9.58 -3.94
N LEU A 146 -4.38 9.35 -3.17
CA LEU A 146 -5.32 8.24 -3.41
C LEU A 146 -5.90 8.27 -4.83
N ASP A 147 -6.32 9.44 -5.30
CA ASP A 147 -6.87 9.59 -6.65
C ASP A 147 -5.82 9.30 -7.73
N LEU A 148 -4.57 9.71 -7.52
CA LEU A 148 -3.45 9.37 -8.42
C LEU A 148 -3.18 7.87 -8.45
N ILE A 149 -3.18 7.19 -7.29
CA ILE A 149 -3.00 5.74 -7.21
C ILE A 149 -4.14 5.00 -7.93
N LYS A 150 -5.39 5.41 -7.71
CA LYS A 150 -6.56 4.87 -8.43
C LYS A 150 -6.39 5.00 -9.93
N ALA A 151 -6.00 6.18 -10.42
CA ALA A 151 -5.78 6.43 -11.84
C ALA A 151 -4.61 5.62 -12.42
N ALA A 152 -3.55 5.37 -11.64
CA ALA A 152 -2.37 4.65 -12.09
C ALA A 152 -2.60 3.14 -12.29
N MET A 153 -3.59 2.57 -11.62
CA MET A 153 -3.90 1.13 -11.70
C MET A 153 -5.01 0.78 -12.70
N GLN A 154 -5.69 1.77 -13.31
CA GLN A 154 -6.66 1.60 -14.40
C GLN A 154 -5.98 1.17 -15.71
#